data_AF-A0A523NFZ4-F1
#
_entry.id   AF-A0A523NFZ4-F1
#
_cell.length_a   1.000
_cell.length_b   1.000
_cell.length_c   1.000
_cell.angle_alpha   90.00
_cell.angle_beta   90.00
_cell.angle_gamma   90.00
#
_symmetry.space_group_name_H-M   'P 1'
#
loop_
_entity.id
_entity.type
_entity.pdbx_description
1 polymer ?
#
loop_
_entity_poly.entity_id
_entity_poly.type
_entity_poly.pdbx_seq_one_letter_code
_entity_poly.pdbx_strand_id
1 'polypeptide(L)'
;MKTLLAAVTVLAVSTTRADTIYVDSSCPGPGNGSEAEPYCSIQTAIDNAVNSDDVVVAPGTYFEAINFIGKAITLRSSAGANATTINGSGFPHVVQCVSGEGPDTVLDGFWITGGNANSPFPGNLGGGMYIAFSLPTVINCSFIGNSADLGGGLATNDSSPTVRHCTFQANSADQGGGLFTVLGNPSITDCIIRNNSALFGGGIWTDSSDIVVTDCMFEDNNAFLGGGGMHVIGGLPVVRGCTFRRNGTSLASGGGIRIEQTDTTVTHCKFEHCTAAVEGGGISIFGGSRVTLVSNCSFSGNSAGERGGGMENGGGGLQVVTNCTFTDNSSGMPGGGTYNSDGNPTFSNCIFWANQPDQIFPDGDGEVAYSNVQDGWPGTGNIDADPMFVDPDNGDFSLQPGSPCIDAADNTAVQEDVTTDLDGNPRFLDVPETPDTGNGTLPIVDMGAYESLGGGCLAVTSQQIVCHADGTSFTVTIEGLNACTGGTTQVTFTASGGSVGQELCFTALVNDGGFCCSTEICVMIPDCTPAALPSDLDGDGTVGMTDFLALLGAWGPCSDCGTCPADFDGDCSVGILDLLTLLGNWE
;
A
#
# COMPACT_ATOMS: atom_id res chain seq x y z
N MET A 1 46.63 -49.47 -27.00
CA MET A 1 46.34 -48.03 -26.77
C MET A 1 45.81 -47.47 -28.09
N LYS A 2 44.49 -47.57 -28.31
CA LYS A 2 43.79 -47.04 -29.49
C LYS A 2 43.11 -45.74 -29.07
N THR A 3 43.59 -44.62 -29.56
CA THR A 3 43.02 -43.30 -29.30
C THR A 3 41.84 -43.10 -30.25
N LEU A 4 40.63 -43.04 -29.70
CA LEU A 4 39.42 -42.70 -30.43
C LEU A 4 39.33 -41.16 -30.47
N LEU A 5 39.46 -40.55 -31.65
CA LEU A 5 39.19 -39.13 -31.84
C LEU A 5 37.69 -38.99 -32.06
N ALA A 6 36.94 -38.58 -31.03
CA ALA A 6 35.54 -38.20 -31.17
C ALA A 6 35.47 -36.82 -31.83
N ALA A 7 34.87 -36.75 -33.02
CA ALA A 7 34.53 -35.49 -33.65
C ALA A 7 33.43 -34.82 -32.82
N VAL A 8 33.77 -33.72 -32.15
CA VAL A 8 32.80 -32.82 -31.51
C VAL A 8 32.16 -32.01 -32.63
N THR A 9 30.94 -32.38 -33.00
CA THR A 9 30.09 -31.54 -33.85
C THR A 9 29.60 -30.38 -33.00
N VAL A 10 30.20 -29.20 -33.15
CA VAL A 10 29.63 -27.96 -32.63
C VAL A 10 28.39 -27.67 -33.47
N LEU A 11 27.22 -28.03 -32.93
CA LEU A 11 25.95 -27.54 -33.44
C LEU A 11 25.91 -26.05 -33.07
N ALA A 12 26.20 -25.17 -34.03
CA ALA A 12 25.91 -23.76 -33.87
C ALA A 12 24.39 -23.64 -33.76
N VAL A 13 23.88 -23.50 -32.53
CA VAL A 13 22.53 -22.97 -32.31
C VAL A 13 22.61 -21.55 -32.84
N SER A 14 22.04 -21.33 -34.03
CA SER A 14 21.70 -20.01 -34.51
C SER A 14 20.71 -19.43 -33.51
N THR A 15 21.19 -18.69 -32.53
CA THR A 15 20.35 -17.75 -31.80
C THR A 15 19.86 -16.75 -32.86
N THR A 16 18.63 -16.92 -33.35
CA THR A 16 17.95 -15.87 -34.10
C THR A 16 18.03 -14.62 -33.23
N ARG A 17 18.68 -13.58 -33.75
CA ARG A 17 18.78 -12.31 -33.05
C ARG A 17 17.36 -11.78 -32.92
N ALA A 18 16.95 -11.40 -31.72
CA ALA A 18 15.72 -10.65 -31.50
C ALA A 18 15.70 -9.45 -32.47
N ASP A 19 14.72 -9.42 -33.36
CA ASP A 19 14.49 -8.28 -34.23
C ASP A 19 13.26 -7.50 -33.76
N THR A 20 13.22 -6.21 -34.10
CA THR A 20 12.09 -5.34 -33.79
C THR A 20 11.17 -5.27 -35.00
N ILE A 21 9.90 -5.59 -34.81
CA ILE A 21 8.86 -5.57 -35.84
C ILE A 21 7.87 -4.44 -35.53
N TYR A 22 7.60 -3.57 -36.49
CA TYR A 22 6.74 -2.40 -36.31
C TYR A 22 5.35 -2.62 -36.92
N VAL A 23 4.33 -2.15 -36.21
CA VAL A 23 2.92 -2.22 -36.62
C VAL A 23 2.28 -0.83 -36.55
N ASP A 24 1.59 -0.41 -37.59
CA ASP A 24 0.88 0.88 -37.66
C ASP A 24 -0.46 0.72 -38.40
N SER A 25 -1.56 1.04 -37.74
CA SER A 25 -2.92 0.98 -38.32
C SER A 25 -3.12 1.92 -39.51
N SER A 26 -2.27 2.93 -39.67
CA SER A 26 -2.28 3.93 -40.75
C SER A 26 -1.38 3.59 -41.95
N CYS A 27 -0.73 2.42 -41.93
CA CYS A 27 0.12 1.91 -43.01
C CYS A 27 -0.53 2.08 -44.42
N PRO A 28 0.26 2.42 -45.46
CA PRO A 28 -0.26 2.59 -46.82
C PRO A 28 -0.43 1.26 -47.60
N GLY A 29 0.03 0.14 -47.03
CA GLY A 29 0.05 -1.19 -47.66
C GLY A 29 0.62 -2.24 -46.71
N PRO A 30 0.69 -3.53 -47.10
CA PRO A 30 0.90 -4.64 -46.17
C PRO A 30 2.18 -4.55 -45.33
N GLY A 31 3.21 -3.81 -45.77
CA GLY A 31 4.45 -3.62 -45.03
C GLY A 31 5.36 -4.84 -45.02
N ASN A 32 6.57 -4.66 -44.49
CA ASN A 32 7.56 -5.71 -44.25
C ASN A 32 7.98 -5.81 -42.76
N GLY A 33 7.34 -5.03 -41.88
CA GLY A 33 7.62 -5.01 -40.45
C GLY A 33 8.79 -4.12 -40.04
N SER A 34 9.48 -3.46 -40.97
CA SER A 34 10.46 -2.42 -40.64
C SER A 34 9.77 -1.11 -40.23
N GLU A 35 10.48 -0.23 -39.53
CA GLU A 35 9.97 1.08 -39.12
C GLU A 35 9.49 1.94 -40.31
N ALA A 36 10.13 1.81 -41.48
CA ALA A 36 9.75 2.54 -42.69
C ALA A 36 8.55 1.92 -43.44
N GLU A 37 8.33 0.61 -43.29
CA GLU A 37 7.24 -0.13 -43.92
C GLU A 37 6.57 -1.06 -42.89
N PRO A 38 5.90 -0.51 -41.86
CA PRO A 38 5.32 -1.31 -40.79
C PRO A 38 4.18 -2.20 -41.29
N TYR A 39 3.92 -3.30 -40.59
CA TYR A 39 2.72 -4.11 -40.85
C TYR A 39 1.44 -3.34 -40.47
N CYS A 40 0.33 -3.64 -41.15
CA CYS A 40 -0.96 -2.99 -40.93
C CYS A 40 -1.81 -3.59 -39.81
N SER A 41 -1.52 -4.83 -39.42
CA SER A 41 -2.27 -5.57 -38.41
C SER A 41 -1.29 -6.23 -37.45
N ILE A 42 -1.72 -6.35 -36.20
CA ILE A 42 -0.92 -6.99 -35.17
C ILE A 42 -0.79 -8.48 -35.50
N GLN A 43 -1.85 -9.15 -35.96
CA GLN A 43 -1.77 -10.58 -36.28
C GLN A 43 -0.73 -10.87 -37.37
N THR A 44 -0.64 -10.06 -38.43
CA THR A 44 0.38 -10.28 -39.47
C THR A 44 1.80 -10.11 -38.92
N ALA A 45 2.02 -9.18 -37.99
CA ALA A 45 3.30 -9.07 -37.31
C ALA A 45 3.61 -10.30 -36.46
N ILE A 46 2.62 -10.79 -35.68
CA ILE A 46 2.76 -12.04 -34.92
C ILE A 46 3.09 -13.20 -35.85
N ASP A 47 2.41 -13.36 -36.98
CA ASP A 47 2.62 -14.45 -37.93
C ASP A 47 4.06 -14.49 -38.48
N ASN A 48 4.66 -13.32 -38.70
CA ASN A 48 6.01 -13.17 -39.24
C ASN A 48 7.11 -13.13 -38.17
N ALA A 49 6.77 -12.84 -36.91
CA ALA A 49 7.72 -12.84 -35.80
C ALA A 49 8.27 -14.25 -35.53
N VAL A 50 9.50 -14.31 -35.05
CA VAL A 50 10.10 -15.51 -34.44
C VAL A 50 10.26 -15.30 -32.94
N ASN A 51 10.49 -16.39 -32.20
CA ASN A 51 10.70 -16.29 -30.75
C ASN A 51 11.84 -15.30 -30.43
N SER A 52 11.66 -14.53 -29.36
CA SER A 52 12.48 -13.42 -28.88
C SER A 52 12.30 -12.09 -29.62
N ASP A 53 11.48 -12.01 -30.68
CA ASP A 53 11.22 -10.73 -31.34
C ASP A 53 10.39 -9.77 -30.46
N ASP A 54 10.57 -8.48 -30.71
CA ASP A 54 9.84 -7.37 -30.09
C ASP A 54 8.91 -6.72 -31.13
N VAL A 55 7.60 -6.95 -31.00
CA VAL A 55 6.56 -6.39 -31.86
C VAL A 55 6.04 -5.09 -31.24
N VAL A 56 6.37 -3.97 -31.88
CA VAL A 56 6.08 -2.61 -31.43
C VAL A 56 4.92 -2.02 -32.19
N VAL A 57 3.84 -1.71 -31.48
CA VAL A 57 2.59 -1.22 -32.07
C VAL A 57 2.45 0.29 -31.86
N ALA A 58 2.28 1.03 -32.95
CA ALA A 58 2.02 2.46 -32.95
C ALA A 58 0.63 2.79 -32.34
N PRO A 59 0.42 4.02 -31.85
CA PRO A 59 -0.90 4.48 -31.41
C PRO A 59 -1.95 4.30 -32.51
N GLY A 60 -3.15 3.86 -32.13
CA GLY A 60 -4.24 3.64 -33.07
C GLY A 60 -5.28 2.63 -32.56
N THR A 61 -6.31 2.40 -33.37
CA THR A 61 -7.32 1.37 -33.12
C THR A 61 -7.20 0.27 -34.16
N TYR A 62 -6.96 -0.93 -33.67
CA TYR A 62 -6.78 -2.14 -34.46
C TYR A 62 -8.03 -3.01 -34.29
N PHE A 63 -8.81 -3.16 -35.36
CA PHE A 63 -10.04 -3.96 -35.36
C PHE A 63 -9.73 -5.41 -35.72
N GLU A 64 -9.28 -6.19 -34.74
CA GLU A 64 -8.84 -7.56 -34.93
C GLU A 64 -9.02 -8.39 -33.65
N ALA A 65 -8.96 -9.70 -33.84
CA ALA A 65 -8.80 -10.69 -32.77
C ALA A 65 -7.46 -11.39 -33.00
N ILE A 66 -6.57 -11.36 -32.02
CA ILE A 66 -5.18 -11.84 -32.16
C ILE A 66 -4.94 -13.14 -31.40
N ASN A 67 -4.00 -13.93 -31.89
CA ASN A 67 -3.53 -15.16 -31.27
C ASN A 67 -2.01 -15.21 -31.34
N PHE A 68 -1.36 -15.43 -30.19
CA PHE A 68 0.09 -15.52 -30.07
C PHE A 68 0.69 -16.79 -30.68
N ILE A 69 -0.13 -17.79 -31.02
CA ILE A 69 0.24 -19.01 -31.76
C ILE A 69 1.47 -19.73 -31.19
N GLY A 70 1.61 -19.71 -29.85
CA GLY A 70 2.68 -20.39 -29.11
C GLY A 70 4.03 -19.68 -29.19
N LYS A 71 4.08 -18.43 -29.67
CA LYS A 71 5.33 -17.68 -29.83
C LYS A 71 5.73 -16.98 -28.55
N ALA A 72 7.00 -17.13 -28.18
CA ALA A 72 7.66 -16.41 -27.10
C ALA A 72 8.14 -15.04 -27.63
N ILE A 73 7.22 -14.10 -27.79
CA ILE A 73 7.49 -12.74 -28.30
C ILE A 73 6.99 -11.70 -27.30
N THR A 74 7.58 -10.50 -27.35
CA THR A 74 7.00 -9.33 -26.69
C THR A 74 6.14 -8.57 -27.68
N LEU A 75 4.84 -8.48 -27.43
CA LEU A 75 3.92 -7.58 -28.13
C LEU A 75 3.64 -6.39 -27.23
N ARG A 76 4.07 -5.20 -27.64
CA ARG A 76 3.95 -3.98 -26.82
C ARG A 76 3.45 -2.77 -27.58
N SER A 77 2.64 -1.97 -26.91
CA SER A 77 2.29 -0.63 -27.36
C SER A 77 3.48 0.32 -27.18
N SER A 78 3.73 1.15 -28.19
CA SER A 78 4.73 2.23 -28.11
C SER A 78 4.29 3.43 -27.26
N ALA A 79 3.00 3.52 -26.90
CA ALA A 79 2.42 4.67 -26.19
C ALA A 79 1.49 4.28 -25.02
N GLY A 80 1.46 3.00 -24.64
CA GLY A 80 0.61 2.48 -23.57
C GLY A 80 -0.87 2.34 -23.93
N ALA A 81 -1.66 1.88 -22.95
CA ALA A 81 -3.04 1.45 -23.19
C ALA A 81 -3.97 2.59 -23.62
N ASN A 82 -3.75 3.80 -23.13
CA ASN A 82 -4.59 4.96 -23.46
C ASN A 82 -4.51 5.40 -24.93
N ALA A 83 -3.49 4.94 -25.67
CA ALA A 83 -3.23 5.36 -27.04
C ALA A 83 -3.35 4.23 -28.08
N THR A 84 -3.35 2.96 -27.64
CA THR A 84 -3.31 1.80 -28.53
C THR A 84 -4.37 0.79 -28.15
N THR A 85 -5.38 0.64 -29.02
CA THR A 85 -6.56 -0.18 -28.79
C THR A 85 -6.56 -1.41 -29.70
N ILE A 86 -6.78 -2.58 -29.12
CA ILE A 86 -7.20 -3.79 -29.83
C ILE A 86 -8.71 -3.95 -29.60
N ASN A 87 -9.49 -3.86 -30.67
CA ASN A 87 -10.95 -3.92 -30.60
C ASN A 87 -11.47 -5.16 -31.32
N GLY A 88 -11.99 -6.11 -30.54
CA GLY A 88 -12.50 -7.38 -31.05
C GLY A 88 -13.79 -7.28 -31.86
N SER A 89 -14.46 -6.12 -31.96
CA SER A 89 -15.64 -5.95 -32.84
C SER A 89 -16.75 -7.01 -32.66
N GLY A 90 -16.92 -7.53 -31.44
CA GLY A 90 -17.86 -8.59 -31.09
C GLY A 90 -17.32 -10.02 -31.24
N PHE A 91 -16.03 -10.21 -31.55
CA PHE A 91 -15.40 -11.54 -31.52
C PHE A 91 -15.33 -12.08 -30.08
N PRO A 92 -15.48 -13.40 -29.87
CA PRO A 92 -15.44 -14.01 -28.54
C PRO A 92 -14.16 -13.75 -27.75
N HIS A 93 -13.00 -13.67 -28.40
CA HIS A 93 -11.75 -13.34 -27.72
C HIS A 93 -11.03 -12.26 -28.50
N VAL A 94 -10.73 -11.12 -27.87
CA VAL A 94 -9.89 -10.09 -28.51
C VAL A 94 -8.44 -10.58 -28.58
N VAL A 95 -7.95 -11.26 -27.53
CA VAL A 95 -6.60 -11.81 -27.43
C VAL A 95 -6.63 -13.27 -27.00
N GLN A 96 -5.78 -14.11 -27.61
CA GLN A 96 -5.69 -15.54 -27.28
C GLN A 96 -4.25 -15.99 -27.02
N CYS A 97 -4.09 -16.75 -25.93
CA CYS A 97 -2.90 -17.57 -25.65
C CYS A 97 -3.38 -19.01 -25.37
N VAL A 98 -3.43 -19.83 -26.41
CA VAL A 98 -4.08 -21.16 -26.39
C VAL A 98 -3.23 -22.26 -27.04
N SER A 99 -1.95 -21.99 -27.26
CA SER A 99 -1.02 -22.85 -28.00
C SER A 99 0.24 -23.19 -27.20
N GLY A 100 0.18 -23.10 -25.87
CA GLY A 100 1.29 -23.40 -24.96
C GLY A 100 2.28 -22.25 -24.80
N GLU A 101 1.78 -21.01 -24.89
CA GLU A 101 2.55 -19.80 -24.65
C GLU A 101 3.20 -19.84 -23.24
N GLY A 102 4.50 -19.55 -23.18
CA GLY A 102 5.26 -19.50 -21.92
C GLY A 102 5.32 -18.09 -21.35
N PRO A 103 6.06 -17.89 -20.24
CA PRO A 103 6.20 -16.58 -19.58
C PRO A 103 6.88 -15.52 -20.45
N ASP A 104 7.66 -15.93 -21.45
CA ASP A 104 8.30 -15.05 -22.44
C ASP A 104 7.35 -14.56 -23.53
N THR A 105 6.10 -15.04 -23.54
CA THR A 105 5.01 -14.44 -24.32
C THR A 105 4.44 -13.27 -23.52
N VAL A 106 4.73 -12.04 -23.96
CA VAL A 106 4.38 -10.82 -23.23
C VAL A 106 3.38 -9.98 -24.01
N LEU A 107 2.29 -9.57 -23.36
CA LEU A 107 1.35 -8.56 -23.83
C LEU A 107 1.48 -7.30 -22.96
N ASP A 108 1.89 -6.17 -23.55
CA ASP A 108 2.22 -4.95 -22.81
C ASP A 108 1.53 -3.69 -23.36
N GLY A 109 0.73 -3.05 -22.51
CA GLY A 109 0.31 -1.66 -22.76
C GLY A 109 -0.85 -1.48 -23.73
N PHE A 110 -1.85 -2.38 -23.77
CA PHE A 110 -2.98 -2.27 -24.70
C PHE A 110 -4.31 -1.99 -24.00
N TRP A 111 -5.16 -1.19 -24.65
CA TRP A 111 -6.59 -1.15 -24.37
C TRP A 111 -7.31 -2.24 -25.15
N ILE A 112 -7.92 -3.19 -24.44
CA ILE A 112 -8.53 -4.40 -24.99
C ILE A 112 -10.04 -4.30 -24.77
N THR A 113 -10.80 -4.22 -25.86
CA THR A 113 -12.24 -3.94 -25.82
C THR A 113 -13.02 -4.60 -26.95
N GLY A 114 -14.35 -4.54 -26.87
CA GLY A 114 -15.24 -5.05 -27.90
C GLY A 114 -15.32 -6.58 -27.98
N GLY A 115 -14.79 -7.30 -26.98
CA GLY A 115 -14.93 -8.74 -26.86
C GLY A 115 -16.35 -9.16 -26.45
N ASN A 116 -16.86 -10.25 -27.04
CA ASN A 116 -18.18 -10.81 -26.73
C ASN A 116 -18.21 -12.34 -26.83
N ALA A 117 -17.84 -13.03 -25.75
CA ALA A 117 -17.80 -14.49 -25.63
C ALA A 117 -19.07 -15.06 -24.98
N ASN A 118 -20.22 -14.92 -25.66
CA ASN A 118 -21.50 -15.49 -25.21
C ASN A 118 -21.98 -16.63 -26.15
N SER A 119 -21.03 -17.40 -26.69
CA SER A 119 -21.28 -18.51 -27.63
C SER A 119 -20.93 -19.85 -26.98
N PRO A 120 -21.46 -21.00 -27.44
CA PRO A 120 -21.11 -22.30 -26.85
C PRO A 120 -19.60 -22.54 -26.76
N PHE A 121 -19.20 -23.32 -25.75
CA PHE A 121 -17.81 -23.62 -25.45
C PHE A 121 -16.99 -24.00 -26.70
N PRO A 122 -15.76 -23.46 -26.86
CA PRO A 122 -15.03 -22.57 -25.93
C PRO A 122 -15.33 -21.07 -26.11
N GLY A 123 -16.25 -20.70 -27.01
CA GLY A 123 -16.58 -19.29 -27.30
C GLY A 123 -17.36 -18.56 -26.20
N ASN A 124 -17.42 -19.16 -25.00
CA ASN A 124 -18.08 -18.64 -23.81
C ASN A 124 -17.09 -18.05 -22.78
N LEU A 125 -15.79 -18.14 -23.06
CA LEU A 125 -14.71 -17.75 -22.14
C LEU A 125 -14.04 -16.46 -22.58
N GLY A 126 -13.62 -15.59 -21.66
CA GLY A 126 -12.58 -14.60 -21.90
C GLY A 126 -12.91 -13.61 -23.02
N GLY A 127 -13.86 -12.71 -22.76
CA GLY A 127 -14.30 -11.72 -23.74
C GLY A 127 -13.13 -10.88 -24.26
N GLY A 128 -12.39 -10.25 -23.35
CA GLY A 128 -11.16 -9.53 -23.68
C GLY A 128 -10.01 -10.49 -24.02
N MET A 129 -9.70 -11.45 -23.15
CA MET A 129 -8.62 -12.41 -23.36
C MET A 129 -8.96 -13.82 -22.88
N TYR A 130 -8.60 -14.82 -23.66
CA TYR A 130 -8.70 -16.22 -23.28
C TYR A 130 -7.33 -16.90 -23.25
N ILE A 131 -7.03 -17.55 -22.12
CA ILE A 131 -5.79 -18.26 -21.85
C ILE A 131 -6.11 -19.72 -21.54
N ALA A 132 -5.51 -20.65 -22.29
CA ALA A 132 -5.68 -22.08 -22.09
C ALA A 132 -4.35 -22.83 -22.17
N PHE A 133 -4.08 -23.71 -21.20
CA PHE A 133 -2.85 -24.50 -21.11
C PHE A 133 -1.57 -23.66 -21.30
N SER A 134 -1.57 -22.42 -20.81
CA SER A 134 -0.55 -21.41 -21.12
C SER A 134 -0.21 -20.52 -19.91
N LEU A 135 0.96 -19.89 -19.95
CA LEU A 135 1.57 -19.12 -18.86
C LEU A 135 2.05 -17.72 -19.30
N PRO A 136 1.29 -16.93 -20.10
CA PRO A 136 1.78 -15.66 -20.61
C PRO A 136 1.93 -14.60 -19.51
N THR A 137 2.70 -13.56 -19.83
CA THR A 137 2.83 -12.35 -19.01
C THR A 137 1.95 -11.23 -19.59
N VAL A 138 1.02 -10.69 -18.80
CA VAL A 138 0.08 -9.64 -19.20
C VAL A 138 0.29 -8.40 -18.33
N ILE A 139 0.74 -7.31 -18.94
CA ILE A 139 1.27 -6.15 -18.21
C ILE A 139 0.74 -4.83 -18.77
N ASN A 140 0.46 -3.86 -17.88
CA ASN A 140 0.05 -2.50 -18.26
C ASN A 140 -1.19 -2.44 -19.21
N CYS A 141 -2.02 -3.48 -19.22
CA CYS A 141 -3.16 -3.59 -20.13
C CYS A 141 -4.45 -3.11 -19.46
N SER A 142 -5.39 -2.64 -20.27
CA SER A 142 -6.73 -2.21 -19.83
C SER A 142 -7.80 -3.03 -20.55
N PHE A 143 -8.43 -3.96 -19.84
CA PHE A 143 -9.56 -4.76 -20.32
C PHE A 143 -10.87 -4.04 -19.98
N ILE A 144 -11.49 -3.41 -20.97
CA ILE A 144 -12.61 -2.49 -20.73
C ILE A 144 -13.82 -2.82 -21.60
N GLY A 145 -14.98 -2.97 -20.96
CA GLY A 145 -16.26 -3.09 -21.66
C GLY A 145 -16.42 -4.40 -22.44
N ASN A 146 -15.80 -5.49 -21.98
CA ASN A 146 -15.90 -6.80 -22.61
C ASN A 146 -16.99 -7.65 -21.94
N SER A 147 -17.58 -8.57 -22.72
CA SER A 147 -18.63 -9.47 -22.27
C SER A 147 -18.24 -10.93 -22.52
N ALA A 148 -18.58 -11.83 -21.61
CA ALA A 148 -18.49 -13.28 -21.79
C ALA A 148 -19.54 -14.01 -20.95
N ASP A 149 -19.72 -15.32 -21.09
CA ASP A 149 -20.39 -16.09 -20.03
C ASP A 149 -19.41 -16.28 -18.84
N LEU A 150 -18.12 -16.49 -19.12
CA LEU A 150 -17.08 -16.73 -18.12
C LEU A 150 -15.89 -15.80 -18.37
N GLY A 151 -15.58 -14.89 -17.45
CA GLY A 151 -14.43 -13.99 -17.56
C GLY A 151 -14.65 -12.90 -18.59
N GLY A 152 -15.40 -11.85 -18.25
CA GLY A 152 -15.72 -10.78 -19.19
C GLY A 152 -14.45 -10.10 -19.73
N GLY A 153 -13.54 -9.71 -18.84
CA GLY A 153 -12.23 -9.18 -19.20
C GLY A 153 -11.24 -10.27 -19.60
N LEU A 154 -11.01 -11.26 -18.73
CA LEU A 154 -10.06 -12.35 -18.96
C LEU A 154 -10.55 -13.68 -18.40
N ALA A 155 -10.35 -14.77 -19.12
CA ALA A 155 -10.58 -16.12 -18.61
C ALA A 155 -9.33 -17.00 -18.74
N THR A 156 -9.02 -17.74 -17.68
CA THR A 156 -7.99 -18.79 -17.67
C THR A 156 -8.61 -20.16 -17.50
N ASN A 157 -8.03 -21.15 -18.18
CA ASN A 157 -8.39 -22.56 -18.05
C ASN A 157 -7.12 -23.41 -18.04
N ASP A 158 -6.84 -24.09 -16.92
CA ASP A 158 -5.62 -24.88 -16.73
C ASP A 158 -4.37 -24.05 -17.08
N SER A 159 -4.32 -22.82 -16.54
CA SER A 159 -3.37 -21.78 -16.94
C SER A 159 -2.94 -20.94 -15.74
N SER A 160 -1.67 -20.51 -15.74
CA SER A 160 -1.08 -19.74 -14.63
C SER A 160 -0.36 -18.50 -15.16
N PRO A 161 -1.09 -17.55 -15.79
CA PRO A 161 -0.50 -16.30 -16.25
C PRO A 161 -0.03 -15.43 -15.09
N THR A 162 0.93 -14.55 -15.39
CA THR A 162 1.26 -13.40 -14.53
C THR A 162 0.55 -12.16 -15.07
N VAL A 163 -0.31 -11.54 -14.27
CA VAL A 163 -1.05 -10.33 -14.62
C VAL A 163 -0.66 -9.22 -13.66
N ARG A 164 -0.07 -8.13 -14.17
CA ARG A 164 0.35 -7.01 -13.30
C ARG A 164 0.13 -5.62 -13.90
N HIS A 165 -0.15 -4.64 -13.04
CA HIS A 165 -0.43 -3.26 -13.45
C HIS A 165 -1.56 -3.16 -14.50
N CYS A 166 -2.53 -4.07 -14.43
CA CYS A 166 -3.63 -4.13 -15.37
C CYS A 166 -4.91 -3.52 -14.77
N THR A 167 -5.76 -2.99 -15.65
CA THR A 167 -7.10 -2.51 -15.28
C THR A 167 -8.17 -3.41 -15.91
N PHE A 168 -9.10 -3.91 -15.11
CA PHE A 168 -10.30 -4.62 -15.53
C PHE A 168 -11.51 -3.77 -15.17
N GLN A 169 -12.17 -3.18 -16.17
CA GLN A 169 -13.24 -2.23 -15.92
C GLN A 169 -14.48 -2.43 -16.78
N ALA A 170 -15.66 -2.31 -16.15
CA ALA A 170 -16.94 -2.32 -16.85
C ALA A 170 -17.15 -3.58 -17.71
N ASN A 171 -16.53 -4.69 -17.31
CA ASN A 171 -16.72 -5.98 -17.95
C ASN A 171 -17.90 -6.71 -17.32
N SER A 172 -18.56 -7.55 -18.10
CA SER A 172 -19.75 -8.29 -17.70
C SER A 172 -19.59 -9.78 -17.98
N ALA A 173 -20.01 -10.62 -17.04
CA ALA A 173 -20.10 -12.06 -17.27
C ALA A 173 -21.20 -12.76 -16.47
N ASP A 174 -21.43 -14.06 -16.67
CA ASP A 174 -22.18 -14.84 -15.69
C ASP A 174 -21.26 -15.16 -14.48
N GLN A 175 -20.00 -15.51 -14.72
CA GLN A 175 -19.01 -15.73 -13.67
C GLN A 175 -17.73 -14.95 -13.96
N GLY A 176 -17.26 -14.18 -12.99
CA GLY A 176 -16.01 -13.43 -13.12
C GLY A 176 -16.16 -12.25 -14.08
N GLY A 177 -16.84 -11.18 -13.66
CA GLY A 177 -17.10 -10.04 -14.53
C GLY A 177 -15.79 -9.46 -15.08
N GLY A 178 -14.82 -9.22 -14.20
CA GLY A 178 -13.45 -8.88 -14.58
C GLY A 178 -12.65 -10.10 -15.04
N LEU A 179 -12.47 -11.09 -14.16
CA LEU A 179 -11.66 -12.28 -14.44
C LEU A 179 -12.34 -13.56 -13.97
N PHE A 180 -12.11 -14.63 -14.72
CA PHE A 180 -12.49 -16.00 -14.35
C PHE A 180 -11.26 -16.91 -14.40
N THR A 181 -11.07 -17.75 -13.38
CA THR A 181 -10.03 -18.79 -13.38
C THR A 181 -10.55 -20.15 -12.98
N VAL A 182 -10.06 -21.19 -13.66
CA VAL A 182 -10.33 -22.58 -13.34
C VAL A 182 -9.10 -23.48 -13.53
N LEU A 183 -8.85 -24.37 -12.56
CA LEU A 183 -7.79 -25.39 -12.58
C LEU A 183 -6.36 -24.85 -12.81
N GLY A 184 -6.08 -23.60 -12.46
CA GLY A 184 -4.78 -22.95 -12.66
C GLY A 184 -4.32 -22.13 -11.47
N ASN A 185 -3.11 -21.58 -11.53
CA ASN A 185 -2.51 -20.82 -10.42
C ASN A 185 -2.09 -19.41 -10.89
N PRO A 186 -3.02 -18.58 -11.38
CA PRO A 186 -2.69 -17.23 -11.83
C PRO A 186 -2.15 -16.35 -10.69
N SER A 187 -1.24 -15.46 -11.02
CA SER A 187 -0.76 -14.39 -10.12
C SER A 187 -1.27 -13.05 -10.63
N ILE A 188 -2.03 -12.34 -9.79
CA ILE A 188 -2.63 -11.04 -10.07
C ILE A 188 -2.07 -10.03 -9.09
N THR A 189 -1.31 -9.04 -9.57
CA THR A 189 -0.57 -8.10 -8.71
C THR A 189 -0.74 -6.66 -9.18
N ASP A 190 -0.89 -5.70 -8.25
CA ASP A 190 -0.96 -4.26 -8.58
C ASP A 190 -2.03 -3.93 -9.63
N CYS A 191 -3.17 -4.62 -9.59
CA CYS A 191 -4.25 -4.46 -10.57
C CYS A 191 -5.43 -3.68 -10.01
N ILE A 192 -6.15 -3.01 -10.90
CA ILE A 192 -7.40 -2.31 -10.60
C ILE A 192 -8.55 -3.08 -11.23
N ILE A 193 -9.45 -3.62 -10.42
CA ILE A 193 -10.62 -4.39 -10.84
C ILE A 193 -11.84 -3.62 -10.40
N ARG A 194 -12.53 -2.94 -11.31
CA ARG A 194 -13.59 -2.00 -10.93
C ARG A 194 -14.82 -1.97 -11.83
N ASN A 195 -15.98 -1.66 -11.25
CA ASN A 195 -17.24 -1.53 -11.99
C ASN A 195 -17.58 -2.77 -12.85
N ASN A 196 -17.11 -3.96 -12.49
CA ASN A 196 -17.44 -5.17 -13.20
C ASN A 196 -18.71 -5.80 -12.62
N SER A 197 -19.46 -6.51 -13.46
CA SER A 197 -20.74 -7.11 -13.07
C SER A 197 -20.78 -8.59 -13.43
N ALA A 198 -21.29 -9.42 -12.53
CA ALA A 198 -21.55 -10.83 -12.84
C ALA A 198 -22.75 -11.44 -12.10
N LEU A 199 -23.15 -12.67 -12.43
CA LEU A 199 -24.01 -13.43 -11.51
C LEU A 199 -23.20 -13.81 -10.26
N PHE A 200 -21.95 -14.21 -10.44
CA PHE A 200 -21.06 -14.45 -9.32
C PHE A 200 -19.63 -13.95 -9.59
N GLY A 201 -18.94 -13.48 -8.54
CA GLY A 201 -17.60 -12.96 -8.71
C GLY A 201 -17.61 -11.70 -9.58
N GLY A 202 -18.21 -10.62 -9.10
CA GLY A 202 -18.37 -9.39 -9.89
C GLY A 202 -17.03 -8.91 -10.44
N GLY A 203 -15.99 -8.88 -9.60
CA GLY A 203 -14.61 -8.71 -10.02
C GLY A 203 -13.98 -10.02 -10.50
N ILE A 204 -13.75 -10.97 -9.58
CA ILE A 204 -13.10 -12.26 -9.88
C ILE A 204 -13.97 -13.44 -9.45
N TRP A 205 -14.04 -14.46 -10.29
CA TRP A 205 -14.46 -15.80 -9.90
C TRP A 205 -13.28 -16.78 -10.02
N THR A 206 -13.09 -17.61 -9.00
CA THR A 206 -12.09 -18.69 -9.01
C THR A 206 -12.72 -20.03 -8.63
N ASP A 207 -12.42 -21.06 -9.43
CA ASP A 207 -12.82 -22.44 -9.18
C ASP A 207 -11.57 -23.36 -9.20
N SER A 208 -11.34 -24.08 -8.10
CA SER A 208 -10.30 -25.12 -8.02
C SER A 208 -8.92 -24.62 -8.46
N SER A 209 -8.59 -23.37 -8.09
CA SER A 209 -7.40 -22.65 -8.53
C SER A 209 -6.68 -22.03 -7.33
N ASP A 210 -5.36 -22.18 -7.25
CA ASP A 210 -4.54 -21.57 -6.18
C ASP A 210 -4.11 -20.17 -6.63
N ILE A 211 -5.09 -19.29 -6.86
CA ILE A 211 -4.86 -17.92 -7.29
C ILE A 211 -4.16 -17.10 -6.19
N VAL A 212 -3.16 -16.32 -6.57
CA VAL A 212 -2.50 -15.35 -5.70
C VAL A 212 -2.87 -13.94 -6.15
N VAL A 213 -3.56 -13.20 -5.28
CA VAL A 213 -3.98 -11.81 -5.52
C VAL A 213 -3.25 -10.90 -4.52
N THR A 214 -2.40 -10.02 -5.01
CA THR A 214 -1.59 -9.14 -4.16
C THR A 214 -1.72 -7.68 -4.54
N ASP A 215 -1.84 -6.79 -3.56
CA ASP A 215 -1.70 -5.35 -3.76
C ASP A 215 -2.68 -4.79 -4.82
N CYS A 216 -3.88 -5.38 -4.88
CA CYS A 216 -4.91 -5.05 -5.87
C CYS A 216 -6.05 -4.22 -5.26
N MET A 217 -6.68 -3.38 -6.10
CA MET A 217 -7.89 -2.64 -5.75
C MET A 217 -9.12 -3.23 -6.42
N PHE A 218 -10.09 -3.67 -5.63
CA PHE A 218 -11.42 -4.10 -6.07
C PHE A 218 -12.43 -3.01 -5.71
N GLU A 219 -13.00 -2.34 -6.70
CA GLU A 219 -13.87 -1.19 -6.46
C GLU A 219 -15.18 -1.24 -7.23
N ASP A 220 -16.31 -1.02 -6.55
CA ASP A 220 -17.63 -0.88 -7.17
C ASP A 220 -18.00 -2.08 -8.07
N ASN A 221 -17.49 -3.29 -7.78
CA ASN A 221 -17.90 -4.50 -8.49
C ASN A 221 -19.17 -5.08 -7.88
N ASN A 222 -20.06 -5.61 -8.71
CA ASN A 222 -21.36 -6.12 -8.28
C ASN A 222 -21.62 -7.54 -8.78
N ALA A 223 -22.03 -8.43 -7.87
CA ALA A 223 -22.51 -9.75 -8.22
C ALA A 223 -24.00 -9.90 -7.90
N PHE A 224 -24.75 -10.63 -8.71
CA PHE A 224 -26.16 -10.86 -8.41
C PHE A 224 -26.35 -11.88 -7.27
N LEU A 225 -25.57 -12.97 -7.28
CA LEU A 225 -25.74 -14.17 -6.45
C LEU A 225 -24.56 -14.48 -5.52
N GLY A 226 -23.46 -13.74 -5.54
CA GLY A 226 -22.42 -13.84 -4.49
C GLY A 226 -21.01 -13.44 -4.92
N GLY A 227 -20.24 -12.89 -3.98
CA GLY A 227 -18.86 -12.44 -4.21
C GLY A 227 -18.82 -11.19 -5.08
N GLY A 228 -19.19 -10.03 -4.54
CA GLY A 228 -19.20 -8.77 -5.29
C GLY A 228 -17.83 -8.43 -5.85
N GLY A 229 -16.81 -8.41 -4.97
CA GLY A 229 -15.41 -8.27 -5.37
C GLY A 229 -14.85 -9.59 -5.91
N MET A 230 -14.89 -10.64 -5.07
CA MET A 230 -14.37 -11.95 -5.43
C MET A 230 -15.26 -13.10 -4.93
N HIS A 231 -15.39 -14.15 -5.73
CA HIS A 231 -15.99 -15.41 -5.32
C HIS A 231 -14.95 -16.53 -5.47
N VAL A 232 -14.73 -17.28 -4.40
CA VAL A 232 -13.81 -18.41 -4.37
C VAL A 232 -14.53 -19.72 -4.06
N ILE A 233 -14.35 -20.71 -4.94
CA ILE A 233 -14.75 -22.10 -4.73
C ILE A 233 -13.55 -23.03 -4.96
N GLY A 234 -13.22 -23.88 -4.00
CA GLY A 234 -12.07 -24.79 -4.10
C GLY A 234 -10.70 -24.09 -4.18
N GLY A 235 -9.64 -24.86 -4.38
CA GLY A 235 -8.25 -24.36 -4.37
C GLY A 235 -7.77 -23.91 -2.99
N LEU A 236 -6.66 -23.19 -2.94
CA LEU A 236 -6.04 -22.56 -1.77
C LEU A 236 -5.64 -21.10 -2.12
N PRO A 237 -6.60 -20.20 -2.37
CA PRO A 237 -6.29 -18.83 -2.74
C PRO A 237 -5.57 -18.06 -1.63
N VAL A 238 -4.72 -17.13 -2.04
CA VAL A 238 -4.06 -16.15 -1.18
C VAL A 238 -4.42 -14.75 -1.64
N VAL A 239 -4.97 -13.95 -0.73
CA VAL A 239 -5.31 -12.54 -0.94
C VAL A 239 -4.51 -11.72 0.05
N ARG A 240 -3.63 -10.83 -0.44
CA ARG A 240 -2.74 -10.06 0.43
C ARG A 240 -2.66 -8.59 0.00
N GLY A 241 -2.66 -7.64 0.93
CA GLY A 241 -2.42 -6.23 0.58
C GLY A 241 -3.55 -5.59 -0.25
N CYS A 242 -4.71 -6.24 -0.33
CA CYS A 242 -5.77 -5.82 -1.26
C CYS A 242 -6.78 -4.90 -0.58
N THR A 243 -7.35 -3.97 -1.36
CA THR A 243 -8.46 -3.11 -0.92
C THR A 243 -9.74 -3.49 -1.66
N PHE A 244 -10.77 -3.89 -0.93
CA PHE A 244 -12.12 -4.14 -1.41
C PHE A 244 -13.01 -2.99 -0.97
N ARG A 245 -13.38 -2.12 -1.91
CA ARG A 245 -14.16 -0.91 -1.63
C ARG A 245 -15.48 -0.89 -2.39
N ARG A 246 -16.60 -0.71 -1.68
CA ARG A 246 -17.95 -0.58 -2.27
C ARG A 246 -18.33 -1.72 -3.22
N ASN A 247 -17.80 -2.91 -2.98
CA ASN A 247 -18.23 -4.09 -3.72
C ASN A 247 -19.55 -4.63 -3.16
N GLY A 248 -20.42 -5.12 -4.03
CA GLY A 248 -21.81 -5.38 -3.70
C GLY A 248 -22.33 -6.74 -4.15
N THR A 249 -23.29 -7.29 -3.41
CA THR A 249 -24.18 -8.34 -3.92
C THR A 249 -25.65 -7.93 -3.85
N SER A 250 -26.43 -8.30 -4.87
CA SER A 250 -27.84 -7.89 -4.96
C SER A 250 -28.83 -8.84 -4.27
N LEU A 251 -28.55 -10.14 -4.19
CA LEU A 251 -29.47 -11.15 -3.63
C LEU A 251 -28.80 -12.21 -2.74
N ALA A 252 -27.52 -12.05 -2.41
CA ALA A 252 -26.76 -13.08 -1.72
C ALA A 252 -25.68 -12.51 -0.79
N SER A 253 -24.69 -13.33 -0.48
CA SER A 253 -23.67 -13.05 0.55
C SER A 253 -22.28 -12.75 -0.04
N GLY A 254 -21.42 -12.11 0.75
CA GLY A 254 -20.04 -11.80 0.40
C GLY A 254 -19.94 -10.58 -0.52
N GLY A 255 -20.16 -9.38 0.03
CA GLY A 255 -20.04 -8.13 -0.73
C GLY A 255 -18.62 -7.90 -1.24
N GLY A 256 -17.62 -8.02 -0.36
CA GLY A 256 -16.21 -8.06 -0.72
C GLY A 256 -15.81 -9.42 -1.28
N ILE A 257 -15.74 -10.45 -0.43
CA ILE A 257 -15.36 -11.80 -0.81
C ILE A 257 -16.42 -12.81 -0.33
N ARG A 258 -16.76 -13.76 -1.21
CA ARG A 258 -17.46 -14.99 -0.83
C ARG A 258 -16.51 -16.18 -0.93
N ILE A 259 -16.40 -16.95 0.14
CA ILE A 259 -15.56 -18.13 0.24
C ILE A 259 -16.47 -19.35 0.42
N GLU A 260 -16.31 -20.36 -0.43
CA GLU A 260 -17.13 -21.57 -0.40
C GLU A 260 -16.28 -22.82 -0.62
N GLN A 261 -16.40 -23.82 0.26
CA GLN A 261 -15.75 -25.14 0.10
C GLN A 261 -14.22 -25.10 -0.07
N THR A 262 -13.54 -24.13 0.55
CA THR A 262 -12.09 -23.92 0.39
C THR A 262 -11.45 -23.30 1.61
N ASP A 263 -10.17 -23.63 1.81
CA ASP A 263 -9.32 -22.95 2.78
C ASP A 263 -8.71 -21.72 2.13
N THR A 264 -8.68 -20.57 2.82
CA THR A 264 -8.27 -19.30 2.22
C THR A 264 -7.46 -18.48 3.21
N THR A 265 -6.43 -17.79 2.70
CA THR A 265 -5.63 -16.83 3.46
C THR A 265 -5.93 -15.42 2.97
N VAL A 266 -6.40 -14.55 3.87
CA VAL A 266 -6.64 -13.13 3.62
C VAL A 266 -5.82 -12.32 4.60
N THR A 267 -4.81 -11.59 4.12
CA THR A 267 -3.89 -10.85 5.00
C THR A 267 -3.66 -9.43 4.53
N HIS A 268 -3.43 -8.48 5.44
CA HIS A 268 -3.11 -7.10 5.08
C HIS A 268 -4.16 -6.45 4.16
N CYS A 269 -5.44 -6.81 4.30
CA CYS A 269 -6.50 -6.35 3.42
C CYS A 269 -7.41 -5.31 4.09
N LYS A 270 -8.01 -4.44 3.28
CA LYS A 270 -9.02 -3.46 3.70
C LYS A 270 -10.36 -3.79 3.03
N PHE A 271 -11.43 -3.87 3.81
CA PHE A 271 -12.81 -4.05 3.35
C PHE A 271 -13.62 -2.83 3.76
N GLU A 272 -13.95 -1.98 2.79
CA GLU A 272 -14.49 -0.66 3.02
C GLU A 272 -15.84 -0.52 2.33
N HIS A 273 -16.90 -0.34 3.10
CA HIS A 273 -18.24 -0.09 2.57
C HIS A 273 -18.74 -1.16 1.58
N CYS A 274 -18.29 -2.41 1.72
CA CYS A 274 -18.85 -3.52 0.96
C CYS A 274 -20.24 -3.89 1.47
N THR A 275 -21.13 -4.25 0.55
CA THR A 275 -22.55 -4.48 0.86
C THR A 275 -23.01 -5.85 0.40
N ALA A 276 -23.63 -6.63 1.28
CA ALA A 276 -24.28 -7.89 0.92
C ALA A 276 -25.79 -7.83 1.19
N ALA A 277 -26.59 -8.45 0.33
CA ALA A 277 -28.03 -8.52 0.55
C ALA A 277 -28.40 -9.49 1.69
N VAL A 278 -27.58 -10.52 1.92
CA VAL A 278 -27.84 -11.57 2.91
C VAL A 278 -26.78 -11.53 4.01
N GLU A 279 -25.59 -12.08 3.77
CA GLU A 279 -24.57 -12.23 4.82
C GLU A 279 -23.19 -11.73 4.39
N GLY A 280 -22.38 -11.31 5.35
CA GLY A 280 -20.97 -11.01 5.12
C GLY A 280 -20.77 -9.83 4.16
N GLY A 281 -21.01 -8.61 4.63
CA GLY A 281 -20.80 -7.40 3.82
C GLY A 281 -19.36 -7.32 3.31
N GLY A 282 -18.39 -7.50 4.19
CA GLY A 282 -16.97 -7.67 3.82
C GLY A 282 -16.68 -9.08 3.30
N ILE A 283 -16.72 -10.08 4.19
CA ILE A 283 -16.44 -11.50 3.86
C ILE A 283 -17.58 -12.40 4.32
N SER A 284 -17.93 -13.41 3.51
CA SER A 284 -18.84 -14.49 3.91
C SER A 284 -18.24 -15.85 3.61
N ILE A 285 -18.42 -16.82 4.51
CA ILE A 285 -17.76 -18.14 4.45
C ILE A 285 -18.80 -19.25 4.60
N PHE A 286 -18.92 -20.12 3.59
CA PHE A 286 -19.88 -21.24 3.57
C PHE A 286 -19.27 -22.60 3.22
N GLY A 287 -20.08 -23.64 3.45
CA GLY A 287 -19.98 -24.88 2.68
C GLY A 287 -18.89 -25.86 3.13
N GLY A 288 -18.38 -25.76 4.36
CA GLY A 288 -17.42 -26.74 4.88
C GLY A 288 -15.94 -26.36 4.73
N SER A 289 -15.61 -25.07 4.53
CA SER A 289 -14.24 -24.56 4.64
C SER A 289 -13.60 -25.00 5.95
N ARG A 290 -12.42 -25.63 5.89
CA ARG A 290 -11.78 -26.25 7.07
C ARG A 290 -10.94 -25.25 7.83
N VAL A 291 -10.22 -24.39 7.12
CA VAL A 291 -9.35 -23.34 7.69
C VAL A 291 -9.46 -22.06 6.87
N THR A 292 -9.94 -20.99 7.50
CA THR A 292 -9.83 -19.64 6.93
C THR A 292 -9.01 -18.78 7.87
N LEU A 293 -7.90 -18.24 7.37
CA LEU A 293 -7.06 -17.30 8.09
C LEU A 293 -7.35 -15.89 7.59
N VAL A 294 -7.76 -15.01 8.50
CA VAL A 294 -7.92 -13.58 8.25
C VAL A 294 -7.05 -12.83 9.24
N SER A 295 -5.95 -12.23 8.79
CA SER A 295 -5.03 -11.54 9.69
C SER A 295 -4.62 -10.16 9.22
N ASN A 296 -4.40 -9.26 10.18
CA ASN A 296 -3.93 -7.91 9.91
C ASN A 296 -4.82 -7.16 8.89
N CYS A 297 -6.14 -7.30 9.03
CA CYS A 297 -7.13 -6.75 8.10
C CYS A 297 -8.01 -5.69 8.78
N SER A 298 -8.51 -4.74 7.99
CA SER A 298 -9.49 -3.75 8.43
C SER A 298 -10.83 -3.96 7.73
N PHE A 299 -11.92 -3.94 8.50
CA PHE A 299 -13.30 -4.04 8.05
C PHE A 299 -14.04 -2.81 8.53
N SER A 300 -14.31 -1.86 7.64
CA SER A 300 -14.92 -0.58 7.97
C SER A 300 -16.18 -0.30 7.15
N GLY A 301 -17.26 0.07 7.85
CA GLY A 301 -18.48 0.55 7.19
C GLY A 301 -19.19 -0.49 6.31
N ASN A 302 -18.89 -1.79 6.45
CA ASN A 302 -19.50 -2.84 5.63
C ASN A 302 -20.93 -3.14 6.12
N SER A 303 -21.81 -3.56 5.20
CA SER A 303 -23.22 -3.77 5.49
C SER A 303 -23.73 -5.11 4.98
N ALA A 304 -24.52 -5.81 5.78
CA ALA A 304 -25.28 -7.00 5.36
C ALA A 304 -26.78 -6.81 5.60
N GLY A 305 -27.63 -7.26 4.68
CA GLY A 305 -29.09 -7.18 4.86
C GLY A 305 -29.59 -8.07 6.00
N GLU A 306 -28.93 -9.20 6.26
CA GLU A 306 -29.24 -10.11 7.35
C GLU A 306 -28.14 -10.15 8.40
N ARG A 307 -27.02 -10.87 8.22
CA ARG A 307 -26.05 -11.11 9.32
C ARG A 307 -24.61 -10.86 8.90
N GLY A 308 -23.73 -10.56 9.85
CA GLY A 308 -22.29 -10.43 9.58
C GLY A 308 -21.98 -9.21 8.71
N GLY A 309 -22.21 -8.00 9.22
CA GLY A 309 -21.95 -6.78 8.45
C GLY A 309 -20.51 -6.71 7.95
N GLY A 310 -19.55 -6.92 8.84
CA GLY A 310 -18.13 -7.05 8.49
C GLY A 310 -17.81 -8.43 7.93
N MET A 311 -18.07 -9.47 8.71
CA MET A 311 -17.77 -10.85 8.34
C MET A 311 -18.82 -11.85 8.83
N GLU A 312 -19.12 -12.83 8.01
CA GLU A 312 -19.92 -14.00 8.39
C GLU A 312 -19.05 -15.28 8.32
N ASN A 313 -19.16 -16.10 9.36
CA ASN A 313 -18.43 -17.36 9.54
C ASN A 313 -19.44 -18.51 9.63
N GLY A 314 -19.75 -19.18 8.51
CA GLY A 314 -20.74 -20.26 8.42
C GLY A 314 -20.18 -21.62 7.99
N GLY A 315 -18.87 -21.71 7.78
CA GLY A 315 -18.22 -22.87 7.16
C GLY A 315 -18.05 -24.11 8.04
N GLY A 316 -18.30 -24.04 9.35
CA GLY A 316 -18.14 -25.16 10.29
C GLY A 316 -16.69 -25.61 10.56
N GLY A 317 -15.68 -25.01 9.91
CA GLY A 317 -14.26 -25.26 10.17
C GLY A 317 -13.64 -24.33 11.23
N LEU A 318 -12.31 -24.33 11.32
CA LEU A 318 -11.53 -23.43 12.16
C LEU A 318 -11.32 -22.09 11.42
N GLN A 319 -11.90 -21.01 11.92
CA GLN A 319 -11.59 -19.67 11.44
C GLN A 319 -10.67 -18.97 12.44
N VAL A 320 -9.52 -18.50 11.97
CA VAL A 320 -8.54 -17.77 12.79
C VAL A 320 -8.52 -16.33 12.33
N VAL A 321 -8.95 -15.42 13.21
CA VAL A 321 -9.01 -13.99 12.93
C VAL A 321 -8.11 -13.25 13.91
N THR A 322 -7.02 -12.66 13.42
CA THR A 322 -6.01 -12.03 14.28
C THR A 322 -5.58 -10.65 13.84
N ASN A 323 -5.30 -9.76 14.79
CA ASN A 323 -4.79 -8.42 14.49
C ASN A 323 -5.72 -7.66 13.53
N CYS A 324 -7.03 -7.84 13.65
CA CYS A 324 -8.01 -7.22 12.75
C CYS A 324 -8.79 -6.11 13.45
N THR A 325 -9.18 -5.08 12.69
CA THR A 325 -10.06 -4.01 13.17
C THR A 325 -11.40 -4.10 12.46
N PHE A 326 -12.49 -4.28 13.21
CA PHE A 326 -13.86 -4.26 12.73
C PHE A 326 -14.56 -3.04 13.30
N THR A 327 -14.93 -2.09 12.44
CA THR A 327 -15.60 -0.87 12.89
C THR A 327 -16.67 -0.35 11.96
N ASP A 328 -17.70 0.27 12.53
CA ASP A 328 -18.86 0.83 11.82
C ASP A 328 -19.56 -0.15 10.86
N ASN A 329 -19.41 -1.46 11.07
CA ASN A 329 -20.08 -2.45 10.26
C ASN A 329 -21.51 -2.66 10.76
N SER A 330 -22.44 -2.88 9.83
CA SER A 330 -23.87 -2.98 10.14
C SER A 330 -24.55 -4.22 9.55
N SER A 331 -25.52 -4.78 10.27
CA SER A 331 -26.39 -5.82 9.73
C SER A 331 -27.86 -5.67 10.15
N GLY A 332 -28.80 -6.22 9.38
CA GLY A 332 -30.24 -6.15 9.69
C GLY A 332 -30.72 -7.12 10.78
N MET A 333 -29.93 -8.16 11.05
CA MET A 333 -30.03 -9.14 12.13
C MET A 333 -28.70 -9.14 12.91
N PRO A 334 -28.51 -9.98 13.95
CA PRO A 334 -27.31 -9.94 14.77
C PRO A 334 -25.98 -10.10 14.02
N GLY A 335 -24.91 -9.61 14.63
CA GLY A 335 -23.54 -9.72 14.13
C GLY A 335 -23.14 -8.59 13.18
N GLY A 336 -23.18 -7.35 13.65
CA GLY A 336 -22.75 -6.19 12.87
C GLY A 336 -21.29 -6.28 12.48
N GLY A 337 -20.42 -6.53 13.46
CA GLY A 337 -19.01 -6.79 13.20
C GLY A 337 -18.84 -8.18 12.61
N THR A 338 -19.15 -9.21 13.40
CA THR A 338 -19.09 -10.61 12.96
C THR A 338 -20.32 -11.42 13.36
N TYR A 339 -20.74 -12.33 12.47
CA TYR A 339 -21.72 -13.37 12.77
C TYR A 339 -21.08 -14.74 12.62
N ASN A 340 -21.25 -15.61 13.61
CA ASN A 340 -20.61 -16.91 13.66
C ASN A 340 -21.66 -18.02 13.74
N SER A 341 -21.96 -18.67 12.61
CA SER A 341 -22.83 -19.86 12.52
C SER A 341 -22.00 -21.13 12.45
N ASP A 342 -22.24 -22.08 13.36
CA ASP A 342 -21.69 -23.45 13.31
C ASP A 342 -20.14 -23.58 13.35
N GLY A 343 -19.39 -22.47 13.32
CA GLY A 343 -17.94 -22.39 13.48
C GLY A 343 -17.53 -22.00 14.90
N ASN A 344 -16.35 -22.44 15.33
CA ASN A 344 -15.69 -21.95 16.56
C ASN A 344 -14.53 -21.03 16.17
N PRO A 345 -14.81 -19.82 15.65
CA PRO A 345 -13.74 -18.89 15.30
C PRO A 345 -12.96 -18.50 16.55
N THR A 346 -11.67 -18.30 16.38
CA THR A 346 -10.79 -17.70 17.38
C THR A 346 -10.48 -16.28 16.96
N PHE A 347 -10.79 -15.31 17.82
CA PHE A 347 -10.43 -13.91 17.63
C PHE A 347 -9.31 -13.55 18.62
N SER A 348 -8.21 -13.02 18.12
CA SER A 348 -7.11 -12.55 18.98
C SER A 348 -6.51 -11.26 18.48
N ASN A 349 -6.13 -10.36 19.40
CA ASN A 349 -5.52 -9.08 19.05
C ASN A 349 -6.44 -8.22 18.16
N CYS A 350 -7.76 -8.36 18.29
CA CYS A 350 -8.70 -7.66 17.42
C CYS A 350 -9.31 -6.44 18.12
N ILE A 351 -9.78 -5.47 17.33
CA ILE A 351 -10.63 -4.38 17.80
C ILE A 351 -12.01 -4.53 17.16
N PHE A 352 -13.07 -4.58 17.98
CA PHE A 352 -14.45 -4.51 17.54
C PHE A 352 -15.13 -3.30 18.16
N TRP A 353 -15.39 -2.28 17.34
CA TRP A 353 -15.88 -1.00 17.83
C TRP A 353 -16.91 -0.36 16.91
N ALA A 354 -18.00 0.18 17.47
CA ALA A 354 -19.05 0.89 16.73
C ALA A 354 -19.80 0.04 15.68
N ASN A 355 -19.71 -1.29 15.74
CA ASN A 355 -20.53 -2.15 14.89
C ASN A 355 -21.97 -2.26 15.41
N GLN A 356 -22.93 -2.53 14.52
CA GLN A 356 -24.37 -2.59 14.85
C GLN A 356 -25.07 -3.79 14.18
N PRO A 357 -25.98 -4.50 14.86
CA PRO A 357 -26.44 -4.25 16.23
C PRO A 357 -25.45 -4.70 17.31
N ASP A 358 -24.55 -5.64 17.00
CA ASP A 358 -23.62 -6.24 17.95
C ASP A 358 -22.20 -6.31 17.36
N GLN A 359 -21.18 -6.24 18.23
CA GLN A 359 -19.77 -6.40 17.84
C GLN A 359 -19.48 -7.79 17.27
N ILE A 360 -19.89 -8.81 18.02
CA ILE A 360 -19.70 -10.21 17.72
C ILE A 360 -21.00 -10.93 18.11
N PHE A 361 -21.57 -11.70 17.20
CA PHE A 361 -22.69 -12.58 17.53
C PHE A 361 -22.27 -14.05 17.41
N PRO A 362 -22.29 -14.81 18.51
CA PRO A 362 -21.96 -16.22 18.49
C PRO A 362 -23.20 -17.10 18.38
N ASP A 363 -23.16 -18.10 17.50
CA ASP A 363 -23.96 -19.32 17.59
C ASP A 363 -23.06 -20.50 18.02
N GLY A 364 -22.13 -20.28 18.99
CA GLY A 364 -21.12 -21.26 19.43
C GLY A 364 -20.16 -20.78 20.55
N ASP A 365 -19.24 -21.66 20.98
CA ASP A 365 -18.26 -21.46 22.07
C ASP A 365 -16.96 -20.74 21.61
N GLY A 366 -17.03 -19.84 20.63
CA GLY A 366 -15.86 -19.16 20.05
C GLY A 366 -14.98 -18.44 21.11
N GLU A 367 -13.66 -18.50 20.95
CA GLU A 367 -12.70 -17.90 21.88
C GLU A 367 -12.29 -16.51 21.41
N VAL A 368 -12.41 -15.51 22.28
CA VAL A 368 -11.91 -14.16 22.06
C VAL A 368 -10.91 -13.86 23.16
N ALA A 369 -9.68 -13.50 22.80
CA ALA A 369 -8.62 -13.17 23.75
C ALA A 369 -7.82 -11.94 23.28
N TYR A 370 -7.22 -11.23 24.23
CA TYR A 370 -6.38 -10.05 23.98
C TYR A 370 -6.98 -9.09 22.94
N SER A 371 -8.29 -8.87 23.01
CA SER A 371 -9.04 -8.06 22.04
C SER A 371 -9.80 -6.95 22.74
N ASN A 372 -9.97 -5.82 22.06
CA ASN A 372 -10.82 -4.73 22.52
C ASN A 372 -12.21 -4.89 21.91
N VAL A 373 -13.22 -5.10 22.74
CA VAL A 373 -14.60 -5.35 22.29
C VAL A 373 -15.53 -4.39 23.01
N GLN A 374 -16.16 -3.49 22.25
CA GLN A 374 -17.19 -2.60 22.77
C GLN A 374 -18.32 -3.40 23.44
N ASP A 375 -18.79 -2.92 24.59
CA ASP A 375 -19.78 -3.58 25.46
C ASP A 375 -19.25 -4.83 26.19
N GLY A 376 -17.95 -5.12 26.04
CA GLY A 376 -17.21 -6.14 26.74
C GLY A 376 -17.39 -7.55 26.20
N TRP A 377 -16.34 -8.36 26.36
CA TRP A 377 -16.37 -9.77 26.02
C TRP A 377 -15.53 -10.62 26.98
N PRO A 378 -16.05 -11.76 27.48
CA PRO A 378 -15.30 -12.62 28.38
C PRO A 378 -14.10 -13.26 27.67
N GLY A 379 -12.91 -13.15 28.27
CA GLY A 379 -11.71 -13.79 27.75
C GLY A 379 -10.44 -13.22 28.39
N THR A 380 -9.34 -13.95 28.27
CA THR A 380 -8.05 -13.50 28.80
C THR A 380 -7.58 -12.27 28.03
N GLY A 381 -7.14 -11.24 28.72
CA GLY A 381 -6.57 -10.03 28.10
C GLY A 381 -7.56 -9.15 27.34
N ASN A 382 -8.86 -9.50 27.30
CA ASN A 382 -9.84 -8.65 26.65
C ASN A 382 -10.08 -7.36 27.45
N ILE A 383 -10.30 -6.28 26.72
CA ILE A 383 -10.62 -4.96 27.25
C ILE A 383 -11.91 -4.42 26.61
N ASP A 384 -12.54 -3.45 27.28
CA ASP A 384 -13.67 -2.66 26.79
C ASP A 384 -13.37 -1.21 27.10
N ALA A 385 -12.68 -0.55 26.17
CA ALA A 385 -12.28 0.83 26.30
C ALA A 385 -12.21 1.48 24.93
N ASP A 386 -12.45 2.79 24.86
CA ASP A 386 -12.35 3.53 23.59
C ASP A 386 -10.99 3.29 22.94
N PRO A 387 -10.91 2.74 21.71
CA PRO A 387 -9.65 2.49 21.04
C PRO A 387 -8.90 3.77 20.67
N MET A 388 -9.56 4.95 20.75
CA MET A 388 -8.96 6.25 20.43
C MET A 388 -8.37 6.26 19.01
N PHE A 389 -9.19 5.96 18.01
CA PHE A 389 -8.79 6.06 16.60
C PHE A 389 -8.46 7.51 16.23
N VAL A 390 -7.45 7.72 15.37
CA VAL A 390 -6.99 9.05 14.95
C VAL A 390 -8.07 9.83 14.20
N ASP A 391 -8.63 9.26 13.13
CA ASP A 391 -9.65 9.92 12.30
C ASP A 391 -10.60 8.89 11.65
N PRO A 392 -11.47 8.25 12.46
CA PRO A 392 -12.34 7.16 11.99
C PRO A 392 -13.34 7.62 10.92
N ASP A 393 -13.77 8.89 10.94
CA ASP A 393 -14.69 9.46 9.95
C ASP A 393 -14.11 9.45 8.53
N ASN A 394 -12.77 9.45 8.40
CA ASN A 394 -12.06 9.39 7.13
C ASN A 394 -11.36 8.04 6.88
N GLY A 395 -11.64 7.02 7.70
CA GLY A 395 -11.10 5.67 7.55
C GLY A 395 -9.68 5.48 8.12
N ASP A 396 -9.20 6.39 8.94
CA ASP A 396 -7.94 6.25 9.68
C ASP A 396 -8.21 5.64 11.06
N PHE A 397 -7.92 4.35 11.17
CA PHE A 397 -8.10 3.56 12.39
C PHE A 397 -6.77 3.26 13.09
N SER A 398 -5.72 4.05 12.80
CA SER A 398 -4.51 4.05 13.63
C SER A 398 -4.82 4.58 15.04
N LEU A 399 -3.97 4.24 16.02
CA LEU A 399 -4.21 4.51 17.44
C LEU A 399 -3.55 5.82 17.89
N GLN A 400 -4.33 6.70 18.53
CA GLN A 400 -3.81 7.91 19.17
C GLN A 400 -2.93 7.57 20.39
N PRO A 401 -1.96 8.44 20.75
CA PRO A 401 -1.20 8.31 21.98
C PRO A 401 -2.09 8.15 23.22
N GLY A 402 -1.79 7.17 24.05
CA GLY A 402 -2.56 6.84 25.26
C GLY A 402 -3.76 5.93 25.02
N SER A 403 -3.95 5.43 23.79
CA SER A 403 -4.92 4.38 23.51
C SER A 403 -4.68 3.16 24.40
N PRO A 404 -5.74 2.55 24.97
CA PRO A 404 -5.64 1.33 25.77
C PRO A 404 -5.31 0.08 24.93
N CYS A 405 -5.34 0.20 23.59
CA CYS A 405 -5.00 -0.87 22.66
C CYS A 405 -3.48 -0.99 22.40
N ILE A 406 -2.70 0.00 22.81
CA ILE A 406 -1.25 0.05 22.60
C ILE A 406 -0.56 -0.91 23.58
N ASP A 407 0.40 -1.71 23.10
CA ASP A 407 1.20 -2.69 23.85
C ASP A 407 0.34 -3.68 24.68
N ALA A 408 -0.84 -4.03 24.15
CA ALA A 408 -1.88 -4.74 24.89
C ALA A 408 -2.24 -6.13 24.31
N ALA A 409 -1.71 -6.50 23.13
CA ALA A 409 -2.05 -7.76 22.47
C ALA A 409 -1.13 -8.94 22.83
N ASP A 410 -1.42 -10.12 22.28
CA ASP A 410 -0.65 -11.35 22.45
C ASP A 410 0.26 -11.64 21.25
N ASN A 411 1.57 -11.51 21.47
CA ASN A 411 2.60 -11.78 20.46
C ASN A 411 2.56 -13.22 19.94
N THR A 412 2.04 -14.17 20.72
CA THR A 412 1.97 -15.58 20.30
C THR A 412 0.85 -15.86 19.29
N ALA A 413 -0.09 -14.94 19.13
CA ALA A 413 -1.17 -15.03 18.14
C ALA A 413 -0.79 -14.42 16.78
N VAL A 414 0.31 -13.68 16.69
CA VAL A 414 0.81 -13.10 15.45
C VAL A 414 1.44 -14.20 14.58
N GLN A 415 1.02 -14.28 13.32
CA GLN A 415 1.57 -15.25 12.37
C GLN A 415 3.00 -14.88 11.96
N GLU A 416 3.84 -15.89 11.72
CA GLU A 416 5.27 -15.72 11.40
C GLU A 416 5.52 -14.85 10.15
N ASP A 417 4.60 -14.87 9.19
CA ASP A 417 4.67 -14.10 7.95
C ASP A 417 4.12 -12.66 8.08
N VAL A 418 3.46 -12.33 9.20
CA VAL A 418 2.98 -10.98 9.50
C VAL A 418 4.11 -10.18 10.17
N THR A 419 4.91 -9.51 9.35
CA THR A 419 6.05 -8.70 9.81
C THR A 419 5.75 -7.21 9.93
N THR A 420 4.65 -6.75 9.33
CA THR A 420 4.22 -5.35 9.32
C THR A 420 2.73 -5.21 9.57
N ASP A 421 2.30 -4.04 10.04
CA ASP A 421 0.89 -3.63 10.17
C ASP A 421 0.28 -3.20 8.80
N LEU A 422 -0.93 -2.62 8.79
CA LEU A 422 -1.57 -2.15 7.54
C LEU A 422 -0.95 -0.90 6.91
N ASP A 423 -0.19 -0.11 7.67
CA ASP A 423 0.51 1.08 7.17
C ASP A 423 1.96 0.77 6.76
N GLY A 424 2.41 -0.47 6.97
CA GLY A 424 3.74 -0.94 6.64
C GLY A 424 4.77 -0.77 7.76
N ASN A 425 4.34 -0.37 8.96
CA ASN A 425 5.19 -0.29 10.14
C ASN A 425 5.52 -1.70 10.65
N PRO A 426 6.69 -1.93 11.28
CA PRO A 426 7.00 -3.22 11.90
C PRO A 426 5.91 -3.64 12.90
N ARG A 427 5.46 -4.89 12.83
CA ARG A 427 4.36 -5.42 13.68
C ARG A 427 4.70 -5.49 15.17
N PHE A 428 5.98 -5.48 15.50
CA PHE A 428 6.51 -5.61 16.85
C PHE A 428 7.21 -4.29 17.19
N LEU A 429 6.42 -3.28 17.57
CA LEU A 429 6.89 -1.93 17.85
C LEU A 429 6.53 -1.51 19.27
N ASP A 430 7.53 -1.11 20.07
CA ASP A 430 7.33 -0.64 21.44
C ASP A 430 6.91 0.83 21.46
N VAL A 431 5.92 1.19 22.30
CA VAL A 431 5.65 2.57 22.70
C VAL A 431 6.08 2.76 24.16
N PRO A 432 7.31 3.23 24.43
CA PRO A 432 7.91 3.15 25.77
C PRO A 432 7.16 3.92 26.88
N GLU A 433 6.33 4.89 26.52
CA GLU A 433 5.48 5.64 27.45
C GLU A 433 4.21 4.88 27.87
N THR A 434 3.85 3.82 27.16
CA THR A 434 2.67 2.98 27.41
C THR A 434 3.09 1.75 28.23
N PRO A 435 2.33 1.37 29.28
CA PRO A 435 2.61 0.12 29.99
C PRO A 435 2.33 -1.11 29.12
N ASP A 436 3.31 -2.01 29.01
CA ASP A 436 3.12 -3.34 28.43
C ASP A 436 2.08 -4.15 29.23
N THR A 437 0.88 -4.30 28.68
CA THR A 437 -0.21 -5.07 29.31
C THR A 437 -0.52 -6.37 28.59
N GLY A 438 0.02 -6.54 27.38
CA GLY A 438 -0.14 -7.73 26.58
C GLY A 438 0.74 -8.92 27.00
N ASN A 439 0.80 -9.93 26.14
CA ASN A 439 1.46 -11.19 26.41
C ASN A 439 2.56 -11.51 25.38
N GLY A 440 3.70 -11.97 25.87
CA GLY A 440 4.81 -12.43 25.04
C GLY A 440 6.12 -11.72 25.32
N THR A 441 7.07 -11.90 24.41
CA THR A 441 8.40 -11.29 24.49
C THR A 441 8.35 -9.89 23.92
N LEU A 442 8.81 -8.90 24.69
CA LEU A 442 8.92 -7.50 24.23
C LEU A 442 9.69 -7.40 22.90
N PRO A 443 9.29 -6.47 22.02
CA PRO A 443 8.19 -5.51 22.17
C PRO A 443 6.81 -6.16 22.00
N ILE A 444 5.78 -5.67 22.72
CA ILE A 444 4.41 -6.19 22.62
C ILE A 444 3.72 -5.56 21.41
N VAL A 445 2.90 -6.33 20.70
CA VAL A 445 2.11 -5.80 19.57
C VAL A 445 0.85 -5.09 20.07
N ASP A 446 0.32 -4.17 19.27
CA ASP A 446 -0.93 -3.48 19.54
C ASP A 446 -2.15 -4.35 19.21
N MET A 447 -3.30 -4.04 19.79
CA MET A 447 -4.56 -4.62 19.31
C MET A 447 -4.98 -3.97 17.99
N GLY A 448 -5.57 -4.75 17.10
CA GLY A 448 -6.07 -4.29 15.81
C GLY A 448 -5.04 -4.35 14.69
N ALA A 449 -5.39 -3.75 13.56
CA ALA A 449 -4.65 -3.86 12.30
C ALA A 449 -3.50 -2.86 12.13
N TYR A 450 -3.30 -1.97 13.11
CA TYR A 450 -2.32 -0.88 13.08
C TYR A 450 -1.47 -0.93 14.34
N GLU A 451 -0.19 -0.64 14.21
CA GLU A 451 0.72 -0.37 15.32
C GLU A 451 0.80 1.15 15.54
N SER A 452 0.81 1.57 16.80
CA SER A 452 1.00 2.96 17.17
C SER A 452 2.47 3.33 17.07
N LEU A 453 2.72 4.49 16.47
CA LEU A 453 4.04 5.13 16.51
C LEU A 453 4.26 5.95 17.79
N GLY A 454 3.34 5.86 18.77
CA GLY A 454 3.33 6.70 19.95
C GLY A 454 3.34 8.19 19.61
N GLY A 455 4.23 8.96 20.25
CA GLY A 455 4.42 10.39 20.00
C GLY A 455 5.16 10.75 18.69
N GLY A 456 5.55 9.78 17.87
CA GLY A 456 6.12 10.01 16.54
C GLY A 456 7.27 9.07 16.16
N CYS A 457 7.56 9.00 14.85
CA CYS A 457 8.42 7.97 14.28
C CYS A 457 9.94 8.07 14.58
N LEU A 458 10.36 9.24 15.09
CA LEU A 458 11.67 9.44 15.71
C LEU A 458 11.42 10.08 17.07
N ALA A 459 11.49 9.30 18.14
CA ALA A 459 11.35 9.82 19.49
C ALA A 459 12.64 10.58 19.85
N VAL A 460 12.61 11.91 19.84
CA VAL A 460 13.78 12.76 20.11
C VAL A 460 14.26 12.54 21.54
N THR A 461 15.45 11.95 21.70
CA THR A 461 16.08 11.69 23.00
C THR A 461 17.06 12.79 23.38
N SER A 462 17.68 13.46 22.40
CA SER A 462 18.54 14.61 22.65
C SER A 462 18.49 15.61 21.47
N GLN A 463 18.69 16.88 21.81
CA GLN A 463 18.79 17.96 20.84
C GLN A 463 19.94 18.89 21.24
N GLN A 464 20.82 19.18 20.28
CA GLN A 464 21.93 20.10 20.44
C GLN A 464 21.87 21.17 19.35
N ILE A 465 22.02 22.44 19.75
CA ILE A 465 22.08 23.58 18.85
C ILE A 465 23.44 24.27 19.01
N VAL A 466 24.14 24.55 17.92
CA VAL A 466 25.44 25.21 17.90
C VAL A 466 25.43 26.38 16.92
N CYS A 467 25.56 27.61 17.43
CA CYS A 467 25.71 28.80 16.60
C CYS A 467 27.06 28.80 15.88
N HIS A 468 27.06 29.28 14.64
CA HIS A 468 28.28 29.46 13.86
C HIS A 468 28.86 30.86 14.10
N ALA A 469 30.15 31.02 13.79
CA ALA A 469 30.87 32.27 14.02
C ALA A 469 30.36 33.46 13.17
N ASP A 470 29.53 33.21 12.16
CA ASP A 470 28.92 34.25 11.33
C ASP A 470 27.73 34.96 12.02
N GLY A 471 27.30 34.49 13.20
CA GLY A 471 26.21 35.02 13.99
C GLY A 471 24.82 34.93 13.37
N THR A 472 24.68 34.26 12.22
CA THR A 472 23.43 34.18 11.45
C THR A 472 23.01 32.76 11.07
N SER A 473 23.88 31.78 11.29
CA SER A 473 23.60 30.37 11.07
C SER A 473 23.87 29.50 12.31
N PHE A 474 23.23 28.35 12.34
CA PHE A 474 23.36 27.37 13.41
C PHE A 474 23.22 25.95 12.88
N THR A 475 23.88 25.01 13.56
CA THR A 475 23.68 23.58 13.36
C THR A 475 22.77 23.03 14.44
N VAL A 476 21.81 22.20 14.03
CA VAL A 476 21.00 21.39 14.93
C VAL A 476 21.38 19.93 14.73
N THR A 477 21.69 19.25 15.83
CA THR A 477 21.86 17.81 15.90
C THR A 477 20.77 17.24 16.77
N ILE A 478 20.04 16.26 16.24
CA ILE A 478 18.96 15.56 16.92
C ILE A 478 19.33 14.10 16.99
N GLU A 479 19.29 13.54 18.19
CA GLU A 479 19.33 12.10 18.39
C GLU A 479 17.93 11.65 18.78
N GLY A 480 17.50 10.53 18.22
CA GLY A 480 16.23 9.92 18.59
C GLY A 480 16.22 8.42 18.39
N LEU A 481 15.27 7.77 19.05
CA LEU A 481 14.97 6.37 18.83
C LEU A 481 14.18 6.25 17.53
N ASN A 482 14.72 5.48 16.60
CA ASN A 482 14.12 5.26 15.29
C ASN A 482 13.15 4.08 15.40
N ALA A 483 11.85 4.36 15.30
CA ALA A 483 10.79 3.36 15.40
C ALA A 483 10.94 2.23 14.37
N CYS A 484 11.46 2.53 13.18
CA CYS A 484 11.60 1.55 12.09
C CYS A 484 12.67 0.49 12.34
N THR A 485 13.71 0.82 13.11
CA THR A 485 14.88 -0.05 13.29
C THR A 485 15.09 -0.47 14.74
N GLY A 486 14.34 0.13 15.69
CA GLY A 486 14.60 0.02 17.13
C GLY A 486 15.96 0.59 17.56
N GLY A 487 16.71 1.22 16.66
CA GLY A 487 18.05 1.75 16.90
C GLY A 487 18.05 3.25 17.17
N THR A 488 19.12 3.78 17.75
CA THR A 488 19.31 5.23 17.86
C THR A 488 19.79 5.79 16.53
N THR A 489 19.12 6.82 16.01
CA THR A 489 19.50 7.56 14.79
C THR A 489 19.83 9.00 15.13
N GLN A 490 20.86 9.56 14.50
CA GLN A 490 21.25 10.96 14.63
C GLN A 490 21.03 11.69 13.30
N VAL A 491 20.31 12.81 13.33
CA VAL A 491 20.09 13.70 12.19
C VAL A 491 20.74 15.04 12.49
N THR A 492 21.57 15.54 11.56
CA THR A 492 22.20 16.85 11.68
C THR A 492 21.88 17.70 10.46
N PHE A 493 21.43 18.93 10.68
CA PHE A 493 21.19 19.90 9.62
C PHE A 493 21.70 21.29 10.02
N THR A 494 21.97 22.13 9.03
CA THR A 494 22.39 23.52 9.22
C THR A 494 21.31 24.44 8.66
N ALA A 495 20.92 25.44 9.45
CA ALA A 495 19.94 26.44 9.08
C ALA A 495 20.54 27.84 9.19
N SER A 496 19.97 28.78 8.42
CA SER A 496 20.34 30.20 8.45
C SER A 496 19.11 31.06 8.21
N GLY A 497 19.08 32.25 8.83
CA GLY A 497 17.94 33.17 8.75
C GLY A 497 16.76 32.81 9.67
N GLY A 498 15.69 33.60 9.56
CA GLY A 498 14.55 33.58 10.49
C GLY A 498 14.71 34.53 11.67
N SER A 499 13.66 34.69 12.49
CA SER A 499 13.70 35.56 13.66
C SER A 499 14.00 34.74 14.91
N VAL A 500 14.88 35.23 15.78
CA VAL A 500 15.18 34.62 17.08
C VAL A 500 13.87 34.34 17.83
N GLY A 501 13.72 33.11 18.34
CA GLY A 501 12.53 32.68 19.05
C GLY A 501 11.33 32.30 18.17
N GLN A 502 11.45 32.26 16.84
CA GLN A 502 10.49 31.56 16.00
C GLN A 502 10.77 30.05 16.00
N GLU A 503 9.71 29.28 15.79
CA GLU A 503 9.77 27.83 15.64
C GLU A 503 10.02 27.46 14.18
N LEU A 504 11.00 26.60 13.96
CA LEU A 504 11.38 26.06 12.66
C LEU A 504 11.06 24.56 12.65
N CYS A 505 10.04 24.17 11.89
CA CYS A 505 9.62 22.78 11.77
C CYS A 505 10.09 22.17 10.45
N PHE A 506 10.47 20.89 10.48
CA PHE A 506 10.83 20.11 9.31
C PHE A 506 10.29 18.69 9.42
N THR A 507 9.93 18.11 8.29
CA THR A 507 9.52 16.70 8.21
C THR A 507 10.76 15.82 8.04
N ALA A 508 11.04 14.97 9.02
CA ALA A 508 12.03 13.92 8.92
C ALA A 508 11.39 12.67 8.30
N LEU A 509 11.92 12.22 7.15
CA LEU A 509 11.57 10.94 6.55
C LEU A 509 12.54 9.88 7.06
N VAL A 510 12.02 8.80 7.64
CA VAL A 510 12.82 7.69 8.15
C VAL A 510 12.70 6.53 7.15
N ASN A 511 13.84 6.07 6.63
CA ASN A 511 13.90 5.04 5.58
C ASN A 511 14.91 3.94 5.95
N ASP A 512 14.56 2.67 5.70
CA ASP A 512 15.49 1.52 5.76
C ASP A 512 15.24 0.54 4.59
N GLY A 513 15.72 0.90 3.39
CA GLY A 513 15.45 0.12 2.17
C GLY A 513 14.07 0.35 1.54
N GLY A 514 13.19 1.10 2.21
CA GLY A 514 11.89 1.63 1.75
C GLY A 514 11.46 2.82 2.62
N PHE A 515 10.37 3.50 2.23
CA PHE A 515 9.75 4.51 3.11
C PHE A 515 9.11 3.80 4.29
N CYS A 516 9.58 4.10 5.51
CA CYS A 516 8.97 3.57 6.71
C CYS A 516 7.91 4.55 7.23
N CYS A 517 8.30 5.79 7.50
CA CYS A 517 7.40 6.78 8.07
C CYS A 517 7.99 8.20 8.02
N SER A 518 7.21 9.18 8.44
CA SER A 518 7.65 10.56 8.60
C SER A 518 7.24 11.15 9.95
N THR A 519 8.06 12.02 10.53
CA THR A 519 7.72 12.79 11.73
C THR A 519 8.04 14.26 11.52
N GLU A 520 7.25 15.17 12.11
CA GLU A 520 7.58 16.59 12.12
C GLU A 520 8.38 16.93 13.37
N ILE A 521 9.48 17.64 13.19
CA ILE A 521 10.38 18.03 14.26
C ILE A 521 10.54 19.55 14.22
N CYS A 522 10.25 20.19 15.35
CA CYS A 522 10.30 21.64 15.51
C CYS A 522 11.43 22.06 16.43
N VAL A 523 12.14 23.14 16.05
CA VAL A 523 13.25 23.70 16.83
C VAL A 523 13.13 25.21 16.93
N MET A 524 13.47 25.75 18.09
CA MET A 524 13.47 27.21 18.28
C MET A 524 14.74 27.82 17.71
N ILE A 525 14.59 28.89 16.92
CA ILE A 525 15.73 29.62 16.35
C ILE A 525 16.53 30.29 17.49
N PRO A 526 17.81 29.92 17.68
CA PRO A 526 18.65 30.46 18.75
C PRO A 526 19.05 31.91 18.47
N ASP A 527 19.41 32.66 19.52
CA ASP A 527 20.13 33.91 19.37
C ASP A 527 21.62 33.62 19.16
N CYS A 528 22.11 33.88 17.94
CA CYS A 528 23.51 33.69 17.59
C CYS A 528 24.31 35.01 17.56
N THR A 529 23.74 36.13 18.02
CA THR A 529 24.45 37.41 18.02
C THR A 529 25.55 37.47 19.10
N PRO A 530 26.77 37.95 18.77
CA PRO A 530 27.82 38.16 19.78
C PRO A 530 27.40 39.23 20.81
N ALA A 531 27.71 39.01 22.09
CA ALA A 531 27.40 39.97 23.16
C ALA A 531 28.19 41.29 22.98
N ALA A 532 27.53 42.43 23.15
CA ALA A 532 28.15 43.76 23.05
C ALA A 532 29.26 43.98 24.10
N LEU A 533 30.41 44.52 23.69
CA LEU A 533 31.51 44.90 24.59
C LEU A 533 31.26 46.30 25.14
N PRO A 534 31.10 46.51 26.46
CA PRO A 534 30.77 47.83 27.02
C PRO A 534 31.82 48.91 26.80
N SER A 535 33.08 48.54 26.49
CA SER A 535 34.20 49.46 26.28
C SER A 535 34.44 49.84 24.81
N ASP A 536 33.64 49.30 23.89
CA ASP A 536 33.59 49.70 22.49
C ASP A 536 32.69 50.93 22.38
N LEU A 537 33.31 52.11 22.43
CA LEU A 537 32.63 53.41 22.51
C LEU A 537 32.21 53.91 21.12
N ASP A 538 32.81 53.42 20.04
CA ASP A 538 32.44 53.79 18.67
C ASP A 538 31.57 52.75 17.94
N GLY A 539 31.42 51.56 18.53
CA GLY A 539 30.54 50.49 18.07
C GLY A 539 31.12 49.67 16.91
N ASP A 540 32.45 49.67 16.74
CA ASP A 540 33.12 48.97 15.64
C ASP A 540 33.41 47.48 15.91
N GLY A 541 33.12 47.02 17.12
CA GLY A 541 33.31 45.64 17.58
C GLY A 541 34.69 45.35 18.19
N THR A 542 35.57 46.35 18.28
CA THR A 542 36.91 46.24 18.91
C THR A 542 37.10 47.34 19.96
N VAL A 543 38.04 47.14 20.90
CA VAL A 543 38.42 48.19 21.87
C VAL A 543 39.84 48.62 21.57
N GLY A 544 40.01 49.84 21.07
CA GLY A 544 41.30 50.32 20.60
C GLY A 544 41.51 51.82 20.75
N MET A 545 42.34 52.36 19.86
CA MET A 545 42.79 53.75 19.93
C MET A 545 41.63 54.74 19.78
N THR A 546 40.60 54.40 18.99
CA THR A 546 39.46 55.28 18.77
C THR A 546 38.60 55.39 20.04
N ASP A 547 38.35 54.28 20.74
CA ASP A 547 37.66 54.24 22.03
C ASP A 547 38.44 54.98 23.11
N PHE A 548 39.76 54.81 23.13
CA PHE A 548 40.62 55.53 24.05
C PHE A 548 40.53 57.04 23.86
N LEU A 549 40.52 57.51 22.61
CA LEU A 549 40.35 58.93 22.31
C LEU A 549 38.94 59.42 22.67
N ALA A 550 37.91 58.58 22.48
CA ALA A 550 36.54 58.89 22.90
C ALA A 550 36.44 59.03 24.43
N LEU A 551 37.07 58.12 25.19
CA LEU A 551 37.14 58.16 26.65
C LEU A 551 37.89 59.42 27.13
N LEU A 552 39.04 59.74 26.55
CA LEU A 552 39.78 60.97 26.88
C LEU A 552 38.99 62.24 26.53
N GLY A 553 38.20 62.21 25.45
CA GLY A 553 37.32 63.31 25.07
C GLY A 553 36.20 63.58 26.09
N ALA A 554 35.82 62.56 26.87
CA ALA A 554 34.81 62.64 27.91
C ALA A 554 35.37 62.85 29.32
N TRP A 555 36.71 63.01 29.47
CA TRP A 555 37.37 63.02 30.77
C TRP A 555 36.85 64.11 31.73
N GLY A 556 36.48 63.69 32.93
CA GLY A 556 35.96 64.55 33.99
C GLY A 556 34.50 64.26 34.36
N PRO A 557 33.87 65.14 35.15
CA PRO A 557 32.52 64.91 35.67
C PRO A 557 31.51 64.88 34.52
N CYS A 558 30.65 63.87 34.52
CA CYS A 558 29.57 63.74 33.56
C CYS A 558 28.49 64.80 33.85
N SER A 559 27.99 65.47 32.81
CA SER A 559 26.90 66.45 32.95
C SER A 559 25.56 65.80 33.30
N ASP A 560 25.38 64.53 32.93
CA ASP A 560 24.26 63.67 33.28
C ASP A 560 24.79 62.23 33.41
N CYS A 561 24.60 61.61 34.58
CA CYS A 561 25.10 60.27 34.86
C CYS A 561 24.44 59.19 34.00
N GLY A 562 23.22 59.44 33.50
CA GLY A 562 22.49 58.44 32.70
C GLY A 562 22.94 58.36 31.24
N THR A 563 23.75 59.32 30.76
CA THR A 563 24.10 59.46 29.34
C THR A 563 25.60 59.68 29.12
N CYS A 564 26.44 59.10 29.99
CA CYS A 564 27.89 59.20 29.92
C CYS A 564 28.46 57.83 29.50
N PRO A 565 28.60 57.52 28.19
CA PRO A 565 28.92 56.16 27.75
C PRO A 565 30.32 55.69 28.17
N ALA A 566 31.22 56.64 28.45
CA ALA A 566 32.58 56.38 28.89
C ALA A 566 32.72 56.29 30.43
N ASP A 567 31.62 56.38 31.18
CA ASP A 567 31.54 56.13 32.63
C ASP A 567 31.10 54.67 32.82
N PHE A 568 32.07 53.77 32.90
CA PHE A 568 31.85 52.33 32.95
C PHE A 568 31.58 51.82 34.36
N ASP A 569 32.04 52.53 35.39
CA ASP A 569 31.81 52.15 36.79
C ASP A 569 30.60 52.85 37.44
N GLY A 570 30.03 53.84 36.75
CA GLY A 570 28.79 54.52 37.12
C GLY A 570 28.97 55.52 38.25
N ASP A 571 30.18 56.04 38.47
CA ASP A 571 30.48 56.99 39.54
C ASP A 571 30.16 58.47 39.18
N CYS A 572 29.58 58.69 37.99
CA CYS A 572 29.27 59.99 37.39
C CYS A 572 30.50 60.81 36.97
N SER A 573 31.65 60.18 36.76
CA SER A 573 32.86 60.84 36.30
C SER A 573 33.73 59.92 35.45
N VAL A 574 34.04 60.33 34.22
CA VAL A 574 35.03 59.61 33.40
C VAL A 574 36.42 59.87 33.95
N GLY A 575 37.07 58.83 34.46
CA GLY A 575 38.34 58.92 35.15
C GLY A 575 39.25 57.72 34.97
N ILE A 576 40.12 57.53 35.97
CA ILE A 576 41.17 56.51 35.92
C ILE A 576 40.57 55.10 35.95
N LEU A 577 39.46 54.89 36.67
CA LEU A 577 38.83 53.57 36.74
C LEU A 577 38.23 53.17 35.39
N ASP A 578 37.58 54.09 34.68
CA ASP A 578 37.07 53.85 33.33
C ASP A 578 38.18 53.59 32.34
N LEU A 579 39.27 54.36 32.44
CA LEU A 579 40.46 54.13 31.63
C LEU A 579 41.06 52.73 31.87
N LEU A 580 41.12 52.29 33.12
CA LEU A 580 41.63 50.95 33.44
C LEU A 580 40.69 49.86 32.92
N THR A 581 39.37 50.09 32.92
CA THR A 581 38.38 49.20 32.31
C THR A 581 38.56 49.11 30.79
N LEU A 582 38.74 50.24 30.10
CA LEU A 582 39.01 50.28 28.67
C LEU A 582 40.32 49.56 28.33
N LEU A 583 41.41 49.86 29.05
CA LEU A 583 42.71 49.21 28.86
C LEU A 583 42.68 47.71 29.17
N GLY A 584 41.83 47.28 30.11
CA GLY A 584 41.62 45.88 30.42
C GLY A 584 40.95 45.11 29.28
N ASN A 585 40.19 45.80 28.44
CA ASN A 585 39.51 45.25 27.27
C ASN A 585 40.25 45.54 25.95
N TRP A 586 41.43 46.17 26.01
CA TRP A 586 42.18 46.62 24.82
C TRP A 586 42.69 45.45 23.97
N GLU A 587 42.41 45.50 22.66
CA GLU A 587 42.90 44.53 21.67
C GLU A 587 44.24 44.89 20.99
#